data_AF-A0A945CTB7-F1
#
_entry.id   AF-A0A945CTB7-F1
#
_cell.length_a   1.000
_cell.length_b   1.000
_cell.length_c   1.000
_cell.angle_alpha   90.00
_cell.angle_beta   90.00
_cell.angle_gamma   90.00
#
_symmetry.space_group_name_H-M   'P 1'
#
loop_
_entity.id
_entity.type
_entity.pdbx_description
1 polymer ?
#
loop_
_entity_poly.entity_id
_entity_poly.type
_entity_poly.pdbx_seq_one_letter_code
_entity_poly.pdbx_strand_id
1 'polypeptide(L)'
;MEIRDDLELDRPLAWAPKVNPEKIRRLYMAYASEGITDEEQINDVGYALHARCHSIWCVTDRRCPECTTALDTVKIDKYSCLACSNCGWVIRKRRFVSSYKRKRLVGGSAYPAFKEFLRAFESAKNPQAKMIAIDGLVHAFHGDYQGERARLRRTACISVLEGSDEELKKMLEDLAYGDNVDSRMRETRIEWRRKKTEARKANADYG
;
A
#
# COMPACT_ATOMS: atom_id res chain seq x y z
N MET A 1 16.93 42.65 12.97
CA MET A 1 16.52 41.77 11.86
C MET A 1 15.60 40.72 12.46
N GLU A 2 14.30 41.03 12.50
CA GLU A 2 13.29 40.13 13.05
C GLU A 2 13.03 39.02 12.04
N ILE A 3 13.38 37.79 12.39
CA ILE A 3 13.03 36.61 11.61
C ILE A 3 11.53 36.38 11.83
N ARG A 4 10.74 36.68 10.79
CA ARG A 4 9.31 36.36 10.69
C ARG A 4 9.07 34.88 11.06
N ASP A 5 8.05 34.64 11.89
CA ASP A 5 7.63 33.30 12.37
C ASP A 5 7.04 32.41 11.23
N ASP A 6 6.98 33.01 10.04
CA ASP A 6 6.39 32.57 8.78
C ASP A 6 7.45 32.15 7.73
N LEU A 7 8.60 31.63 8.19
CA LEU A 7 9.43 30.80 7.31
C LEU A 7 8.55 29.70 6.70
N GLU A 8 8.46 29.70 5.37
CA GLU A 8 7.86 28.69 4.48
C GLU A 8 8.55 27.31 4.62
N LEU A 9 8.80 26.85 5.84
CA LEU A 9 9.25 25.50 6.18
C LEU A 9 8.09 24.48 6.13
N ASP A 10 6.90 24.93 5.74
CA ASP A 10 5.68 24.17 5.74
C ASP A 10 5.21 23.93 4.29
N ARG A 11 6.03 23.26 3.46
CA ARG A 11 5.50 22.67 2.22
C ARG A 11 4.31 21.77 2.56
N PRO A 12 3.22 21.80 1.77
CA PRO A 12 2.01 21.05 2.07
C PRO A 12 2.30 19.55 2.12
N LEU A 13 2.14 18.96 3.31
CA LEU A 13 2.30 17.54 3.54
C LEU A 13 0.93 16.85 3.36
N ALA A 14 0.71 16.29 2.17
CA ALA A 14 -0.47 15.51 1.84
C ALA A 14 -0.16 14.01 1.90
N TRP A 15 -1.08 13.23 2.46
CA TRP A 15 -0.98 11.77 2.50
C TRP A 15 -2.13 11.18 1.70
N ALA A 16 -1.86 10.13 0.93
CA ALA A 16 -2.87 9.50 0.10
C ALA A 16 -4.06 9.00 0.95
N PRO A 17 -5.30 9.16 0.46
CA PRO A 17 -6.48 8.66 1.15
C PRO A 17 -6.48 7.13 1.18
N LYS A 18 -7.38 6.55 1.98
CA LYS A 18 -7.65 5.12 1.91
C LYS A 18 -8.32 4.80 0.58
N VAL A 19 -8.16 3.57 0.10
CA VAL A 19 -8.73 3.11 -1.16
C VAL A 19 -10.14 2.58 -0.92
N ASN A 20 -11.08 2.99 -1.77
CA ASN A 20 -12.44 2.47 -1.74
C ASN A 20 -12.41 0.96 -2.10
N PRO A 21 -12.88 0.07 -1.20
CA PRO A 21 -12.84 -1.37 -1.42
C PRO A 21 -13.64 -1.84 -2.65
N GLU A 22 -14.64 -1.06 -3.07
CA GLU A 22 -15.45 -1.37 -4.25
C GLU A 22 -14.66 -1.27 -5.57
N LYS A 23 -13.60 -0.46 -5.61
CA LYS A 23 -12.69 -0.47 -6.77
C LYS A 23 -11.99 -1.82 -6.92
N ILE A 24 -11.59 -2.43 -5.80
CA ILE A 24 -10.95 -3.74 -5.78
C ILE A 24 -11.96 -4.83 -6.15
N ARG A 25 -13.19 -4.79 -5.62
CA ARG A 25 -14.24 -5.74 -6.01
C ARG A 25 -14.48 -5.74 -7.51
N ARG A 26 -14.72 -4.56 -8.09
CA ARG A 26 -14.96 -4.41 -9.54
C ARG A 26 -13.79 -4.91 -10.38
N LEU A 27 -12.56 -4.61 -9.98
CA LEU A 27 -11.37 -5.14 -10.64
C LEU A 27 -11.36 -6.68 -10.66
N TYR A 28 -11.61 -7.31 -9.52
CA TYR A 28 -11.62 -8.77 -9.43
C TYR A 28 -12.77 -9.41 -10.19
N MET A 29 -13.94 -8.77 -10.25
CA MET A 29 -15.08 -9.23 -11.04
C MET A 29 -14.81 -9.13 -12.55
N ALA A 30 -14.33 -8.00 -13.03
CA ALA A 30 -14.03 -7.78 -14.45
C ALA A 30 -12.92 -8.71 -14.95
N TYR A 31 -11.83 -8.82 -14.18
CA TYR A 31 -10.71 -9.71 -14.52
C TYR A 31 -11.14 -11.19 -14.61
N ALA A 32 -12.14 -11.56 -13.81
CA ALA A 32 -12.70 -12.90 -13.74
C ALA A 32 -13.66 -13.24 -14.89
N SER A 33 -14.58 -12.32 -15.22
CA SER A 33 -15.64 -12.57 -16.19
C SER A 33 -15.15 -12.52 -17.64
N GLU A 34 -14.24 -11.60 -17.93
CA GLU A 34 -13.90 -11.27 -19.32
C GLU A 34 -12.56 -11.86 -19.74
N GLY A 35 -11.66 -12.19 -18.80
CA GLY A 35 -10.28 -12.61 -19.06
C GLY A 35 -9.43 -11.54 -19.79
N ILE A 36 -10.06 -10.46 -20.22
CA ILE A 36 -9.48 -9.27 -20.81
C ILE A 36 -8.98 -8.40 -19.66
N THR A 37 -7.76 -7.95 -19.82
CA THR A 37 -7.13 -7.09 -18.85
C THR A 37 -7.44 -5.64 -19.17
N ASP A 38 -8.44 -5.06 -18.50
CA ASP A 38 -8.59 -3.61 -18.47
C ASP A 38 -7.37 -3.01 -17.72
N GLU A 39 -6.36 -2.64 -18.50
CA GLU A 39 -5.13 -2.05 -17.98
C GLU A 39 -5.40 -0.73 -17.27
N GLU A 40 -6.40 0.04 -17.70
CA GLU A 40 -6.77 1.30 -17.05
C GLU A 40 -7.31 1.03 -15.65
N GLN A 41 -8.21 0.05 -15.50
CA GLN A 41 -8.75 -0.33 -14.20
C GLN A 41 -7.67 -0.90 -13.26
N ILE A 42 -6.76 -1.73 -13.77
CA ILE A 42 -5.62 -2.23 -12.99
C ILE A 42 -4.73 -1.07 -12.53
N ASN A 43 -4.46 -0.11 -13.41
CA ASN A 43 -3.64 1.04 -13.09
C ASN A 43 -4.32 1.93 -12.06
N ASP A 44 -5.61 2.24 -12.19
CA ASP A 44 -6.34 3.05 -11.20
C ASP A 44 -6.28 2.43 -9.79
N VAL A 45 -6.59 1.14 -9.68
CA VAL A 45 -6.53 0.42 -8.39
C VAL A 45 -5.09 0.32 -7.89
N GLY A 46 -4.17 -0.06 -8.76
CA GLY A 46 -2.77 -0.29 -8.43
C GLY A 46 -2.07 0.97 -7.95
N TYR A 47 -2.22 2.09 -8.65
CA TYR A 47 -1.65 3.37 -8.25
C TYR A 47 -2.31 3.94 -7.00
N ALA A 48 -3.62 3.74 -6.79
CA ALA A 48 -4.27 4.14 -5.55
C ALA A 48 -3.71 3.37 -4.33
N LEU A 49 -3.53 2.05 -4.47
CA LEU A 49 -2.88 1.22 -3.45
C LEU A 49 -1.42 1.63 -3.25
N HIS A 50 -0.69 1.90 -4.34
CA HIS A 50 0.72 2.33 -4.31
C HIS A 50 0.87 3.63 -3.53
N ALA A 51 0.11 4.68 -3.89
CA ALA A 51 0.16 5.97 -3.21
C ALA A 51 -0.12 5.84 -1.70
N ARG A 52 -1.06 4.97 -1.32
CA ARG A 52 -1.39 4.70 0.08
C ARG A 52 -0.29 3.93 0.82
N CYS A 53 0.22 2.85 0.24
CA CYS A 53 1.35 2.10 0.80
C CYS A 53 2.63 2.96 0.89
N HIS A 54 2.86 3.83 -0.09
CA HIS A 54 3.98 4.79 -0.10
C HIS A 54 3.86 5.80 1.05
N SER A 55 2.65 6.33 1.30
CA SER A 55 2.39 7.19 2.45
C SER A 55 2.68 6.48 3.79
N ILE A 56 2.27 5.21 3.90
CA ILE A 56 2.56 4.38 5.09
C ILE A 56 4.07 4.16 5.24
N TRP A 57 4.77 3.88 4.14
CA TRP A 57 6.22 3.71 4.12
C TRP A 57 6.95 4.96 4.61
N CYS A 58 6.59 6.13 4.06
CA CYS A 58 7.18 7.40 4.43
C CYS A 58 7.00 7.72 5.92
N VAL A 59 5.81 7.49 6.46
CA VAL A 59 5.52 7.73 7.88
C VAL A 59 6.25 6.72 8.78
N THR A 60 6.26 5.45 8.40
CA THR A 60 6.81 4.36 9.23
C THR A 60 8.34 4.45 9.33
N ASP A 61 9.04 4.68 8.20
CA ASP A 61 10.51 4.78 8.16
C ASP A 61 11.03 6.21 8.36
N ARG A 62 10.15 7.21 8.50
CA ARG A 62 10.50 8.64 8.47
C ARG A 62 11.30 8.98 7.21
N ARG A 63 10.70 8.75 6.05
CA ARG A 63 11.27 9.10 4.75
C ARG A 63 10.66 10.38 4.20
N CYS A 64 11.43 11.05 3.36
CA CYS A 64 11.01 12.22 2.63
C CYS A 64 9.82 11.86 1.72
N PRO A 65 8.71 12.61 1.78
CA PRO A 65 7.55 12.34 0.93
C PRO A 65 7.81 12.61 -0.55
N GLU A 66 8.82 13.43 -0.88
CA GLU A 66 9.17 13.81 -2.26
C GLU A 66 10.11 12.82 -2.94
N CYS A 67 11.16 12.37 -2.24
CA CYS A 67 12.23 11.57 -2.83
C CYS A 67 12.56 10.29 -2.05
N THR A 68 11.82 9.97 -0.99
CA THR A 68 11.93 8.72 -0.19
C THR A 68 13.24 8.52 0.58
N THR A 69 14.18 9.48 0.51
CA THR A 69 15.40 9.49 1.32
C THR A 69 15.05 9.54 2.81
N ALA A 70 15.81 8.84 3.65
CA ALA A 70 15.63 8.89 5.09
C ALA A 70 15.77 10.34 5.60
N LEU A 71 14.94 10.72 6.57
CA LEU A 71 14.96 12.05 7.14
C LEU A 71 15.86 12.10 8.37
N ASP A 72 16.74 13.10 8.38
CA ASP A 72 17.62 13.38 9.50
C ASP A 72 16.93 14.30 10.50
N THR A 73 17.25 14.10 11.77
CA THR A 73 16.88 15.07 12.81
C THR A 73 17.88 16.20 12.81
N VAL A 74 17.41 17.43 12.62
CA VAL A 74 18.24 18.64 12.72
C VAL A 74 17.64 19.62 13.72
N LYS A 75 18.47 20.52 14.25
CA LYS A 75 18.03 21.69 15.01
C LYS A 75 18.13 22.91 14.11
N ILE A 76 17.03 23.63 13.94
CA ILE A 76 16.97 24.92 13.24
C ILE A 76 16.44 25.91 14.28
N ASP A 77 17.29 26.85 14.68
CA ASP A 77 17.09 27.72 15.84
C ASP A 77 16.72 26.91 17.10
N LYS A 78 15.56 27.21 17.69
CA LYS A 78 15.01 26.53 18.87
C LYS A 78 14.15 25.30 18.53
N TYR A 79 13.97 24.96 17.25
CA TYR A 79 13.05 23.91 16.82
C TYR A 79 13.78 22.62 16.41
N SER A 80 13.16 21.48 16.72
CA SER A 80 13.59 20.19 16.16
C SER A 80 12.82 19.90 14.88
N CYS A 81 13.57 19.71 13.79
CA CYS A 81 13.06 19.49 12.45
C CYS A 81 13.48 18.11 11.92
N LEU A 82 12.75 17.67 10.90
CA LEU A 82 13.17 16.60 10.00
C LEU A 82 13.62 17.24 8.70
N ALA A 83 14.80 16.88 8.21
CA ALA A 83 15.37 17.40 6.98
C ALA A 83 15.80 16.26 6.06
N CYS A 84 15.61 16.44 4.77
CA CYS A 84 16.06 15.53 3.74
C CYS A 84 17.38 16.03 3.16
N SER A 85 18.45 15.26 3.31
CA SER A 85 19.77 15.55 2.73
C SER A 85 19.80 15.54 1.20
N ASN A 86 18.86 14.84 0.55
CA ASN A 86 18.83 14.73 -0.91
C ASN A 86 18.13 15.91 -1.61
N CYS A 87 16.87 16.21 -1.27
CA CYS A 87 16.07 17.22 -1.99
C CYS A 87 15.85 18.54 -1.21
N GLY A 88 16.44 18.67 -0.01
CA GLY A 88 16.31 19.86 0.83
C GLY A 88 14.94 20.04 1.50
N TRP A 89 14.06 19.03 1.44
CA TRP A 89 12.77 19.08 2.13
C TRP A 89 12.96 19.17 3.65
N VAL A 90 12.22 20.07 4.32
CA VAL A 90 12.31 20.27 5.78
C VAL A 90 10.90 20.40 6.35
N ILE A 91 10.67 19.88 7.56
CA ILE A 91 9.45 20.11 8.34
C ILE A 91 9.74 20.13 9.84
N ARG A 92 8.94 20.86 10.64
CA ARG A 92 8.97 20.72 12.11
C ARG A 92 8.50 19.32 12.52
N LYS A 93 9.21 18.65 13.44
CA LYS A 93 8.85 17.28 13.91
C LYS A 93 7.41 17.16 14.40
N ARG A 94 6.95 18.14 15.18
CA ARG A 94 5.58 18.18 15.70
C ARG A 94 4.55 18.21 14.56
N ARG A 95 4.82 18.97 13.49
CA ARG A 95 3.93 19.06 12.32
C ARG A 95 3.93 17.77 11.52
N PHE A 96 5.10 17.13 11.36
CA PHE A 96 5.18 15.80 10.76
C PHE A 96 4.30 14.78 11.50
N VAL A 97 4.43 14.66 12.82
CA VAL A 97 3.61 13.74 13.61
C VAL A 97 2.12 14.07 13.55
N SER A 98 1.77 15.36 13.64
CA SER A 98 0.38 15.81 13.51
C SER A 98 -0.23 15.51 12.15
N SER A 99 0.55 15.54 11.07
CA SER A 99 0.06 15.37 9.69
C SER A 99 -0.62 14.03 9.42
N TYR A 100 -0.22 12.97 10.14
CA TYR A 100 -0.76 11.61 9.99
C TYR A 100 -1.54 11.13 11.22
N LYS A 101 -1.71 11.98 12.23
CA LYS A 101 -2.50 11.64 13.42
C LYS A 101 -3.92 11.25 13.00
N ARG A 102 -4.43 10.12 13.54
CA ARG A 102 -5.73 9.51 13.21
C ARG A 102 -5.90 9.03 11.76
N LYS A 103 -4.88 9.15 10.89
CA LYS A 103 -4.93 8.68 9.50
C LYS A 103 -4.54 7.22 9.32
N ARG A 104 -4.10 6.52 10.38
CA ARG A 104 -3.65 5.12 10.33
C ARG A 104 -2.56 4.88 9.27
N LEU A 105 -1.50 5.69 9.31
CA LEU A 105 -0.37 5.63 8.38
C LEU A 105 0.87 4.95 8.98
N VAL A 106 0.74 4.30 10.13
CA VAL A 106 1.84 3.53 10.74
C VAL A 106 1.63 2.06 10.35
N GLY A 107 2.62 1.46 9.69
CA GLY A 107 2.45 0.18 9.01
C GLY A 107 2.29 -1.03 9.94
N GLY A 108 2.81 -0.95 11.18
CA GLY A 108 2.69 -2.01 12.17
C GLY A 108 3.15 -3.38 11.64
N SER A 109 2.39 -4.42 11.97
CA SER A 109 2.71 -5.83 11.64
C SER A 109 2.66 -6.15 10.14
N ALA A 110 1.93 -5.37 9.34
CA ALA A 110 1.80 -5.59 7.89
C ALA A 110 2.75 -4.73 7.06
N TYR A 111 3.59 -3.94 7.73
CA TYR A 111 4.58 -3.12 7.06
C TYR A 111 5.48 -3.89 6.06
N PRO A 112 5.90 -5.15 6.31
CA PRO A 112 6.63 -5.94 5.31
C PRO A 112 5.84 -6.15 4.01
N ALA A 113 4.52 -6.37 4.09
CA ALA A 113 3.67 -6.58 2.92
C ALA A 113 3.53 -5.31 2.08
N PHE A 114 3.45 -4.13 2.72
CA PHE A 114 3.43 -2.85 2.01
C PHE A 114 4.71 -2.64 1.20
N LYS A 115 5.88 -2.92 1.78
CA LYS A 115 7.16 -2.79 1.06
C LYS A 115 7.28 -3.77 -0.10
N GLU A 116 6.83 -5.01 0.08
CA GLU A 116 6.84 -6.00 -0.98
C GLU A 116 5.93 -5.58 -2.14
N PHE A 117 4.73 -5.10 -1.83
CA PHE A 117 3.83 -4.57 -2.84
C PHE A 117 4.43 -3.41 -3.62
N LEU A 118 5.01 -2.41 -2.95
CA LEU A 118 5.65 -1.26 -3.62
C LEU A 118 6.72 -1.73 -4.61
N ARG A 119 7.61 -2.63 -4.18
CA ARG A 119 8.66 -3.19 -5.05
C ARG A 119 8.10 -3.98 -6.23
N ALA A 120 7.16 -4.88 -5.97
CA ALA A 120 6.56 -5.73 -7.00
C ALA A 120 5.75 -4.91 -8.02
N PHE A 121 5.03 -3.88 -7.56
CA PHE A 121 4.20 -3.04 -8.42
C PHE A 121 5.05 -2.09 -9.28
N GLU A 122 6.11 -1.50 -8.71
CA GLU A 122 7.03 -0.62 -9.47
C GLU A 122 7.84 -1.39 -10.53
N SER A 123 8.14 -2.66 -10.28
CA SER A 123 8.85 -3.52 -11.25
C SER A 123 7.92 -4.17 -12.28
N ALA A 124 6.60 -4.09 -12.11
CA ALA A 124 5.63 -4.74 -12.99
C ALA A 124 5.48 -3.99 -14.33
N LYS A 125 5.98 -4.61 -15.41
CA LYS A 125 5.98 -4.03 -16.76
C LYS A 125 4.72 -4.33 -17.58
N ASN A 126 3.89 -5.26 -17.14
CA ASN A 126 2.67 -5.64 -17.83
C ASN A 126 1.48 -5.72 -16.86
N PRO A 127 0.24 -5.65 -17.38
CA PRO A 127 -0.94 -5.64 -16.55
C PRO A 127 -1.09 -6.90 -15.66
N GLN A 128 -0.67 -8.07 -16.13
CA GLN A 128 -0.74 -9.31 -15.36
C GLN A 128 0.19 -9.28 -14.14
N ALA A 129 1.40 -8.73 -14.29
CA ALA A 129 2.35 -8.55 -13.20
C ALA A 129 1.82 -7.53 -12.17
N LYS A 130 1.18 -6.45 -12.63
CA LYS A 130 0.52 -5.47 -11.74
C LYS A 130 -0.62 -6.12 -10.95
N MET A 131 -1.45 -6.93 -11.61
CA MET A 131 -2.49 -7.70 -10.95
C MET A 131 -1.91 -8.68 -9.92
N ILE A 132 -0.77 -9.31 -10.21
CA ILE A 132 -0.08 -10.20 -9.26
C ILE A 132 0.38 -9.44 -8.01
N ALA A 133 0.91 -8.23 -8.18
CA ALA A 133 1.31 -7.39 -7.05
C ALA A 133 0.09 -6.98 -6.22
N ILE A 134 -1.00 -6.51 -6.86
CA ILE A 134 -2.26 -6.17 -6.19
C ILE A 134 -2.80 -7.37 -5.40
N ASP A 135 -2.86 -8.55 -6.01
CA ASP A 135 -3.33 -9.74 -5.30
C ASP A 135 -2.40 -10.14 -4.16
N GLY A 136 -1.08 -10.05 -4.34
CA GLY A 136 -0.13 -10.26 -3.26
C GLY A 136 -0.42 -9.39 -2.03
N LEU A 137 -0.77 -8.12 -2.24
CA LEU A 137 -1.17 -7.21 -1.16
C LEU A 137 -2.51 -7.59 -0.54
N VAL A 138 -3.54 -7.84 -1.36
CA VAL A 138 -4.89 -8.23 -0.90
C VAL A 138 -4.82 -9.55 -0.11
N HIS A 139 -4.03 -10.51 -0.58
CA HIS A 139 -3.78 -11.77 0.11
C HIS A 139 -3.01 -11.58 1.41
N ALA A 140 -2.08 -10.62 1.48
CA ALA A 140 -1.40 -10.29 2.73
C ALA A 140 -2.36 -9.70 3.78
N PHE A 141 -3.47 -9.07 3.37
CA PHE A 141 -4.55 -8.68 4.28
C PHE A 141 -5.30 -9.89 4.84
N HIS A 142 -5.33 -11.00 4.08
CA HIS A 142 -6.00 -12.25 4.43
C HIS A 142 -5.11 -13.27 5.17
N GLY A 143 -3.78 -13.19 5.01
CA GLY A 143 -2.81 -14.28 5.19
C GLY A 143 -3.05 -15.33 6.29
N ASP A 144 -2.89 -16.61 5.88
CA ASP A 144 -2.88 -17.90 6.61
C ASP A 144 -3.39 -17.91 8.06
N TYR A 145 -4.58 -18.48 8.20
CA TYR A 145 -5.20 -18.85 9.46
C TYR A 145 -4.32 -19.85 10.21
N GLN A 146 -3.62 -19.42 11.28
CA GLN A 146 -3.64 -20.04 12.62
C GLN A 146 -2.96 -19.13 13.67
N GLY A 147 -3.58 -19.00 14.85
CA GLY A 147 -2.98 -18.43 16.07
C GLY A 147 -3.24 -16.95 16.37
N GLU A 148 -2.70 -16.49 17.51
CA GLU A 148 -2.89 -15.18 18.14
C GLU A 148 -2.45 -13.99 17.26
N ARG A 149 -1.63 -14.25 16.24
CA ARG A 149 -1.17 -13.29 15.22
C ARG A 149 -2.26 -12.84 14.23
N ALA A 150 -3.39 -13.55 14.15
CA ALA A 150 -4.51 -13.21 13.27
C ALA A 150 -5.33 -11.98 13.74
N ARG A 151 -5.26 -11.59 15.03
CA ARG A 151 -5.87 -10.35 15.53
C ARG A 151 -5.06 -9.09 15.19
N LEU A 152 -3.74 -9.22 15.05
CA LEU A 152 -2.81 -8.09 14.87
C LEU A 152 -2.62 -7.64 13.42
N ARG A 153 -3.14 -8.38 12.42
CA ARG A 153 -3.04 -8.08 10.98
C ARG A 153 -4.35 -7.56 10.36
N ARG A 154 -5.49 -7.73 11.05
CA ARG A 154 -6.78 -7.04 10.79
C ARG A 154 -6.64 -5.51 10.74
N THR A 155 -5.72 -4.99 11.54
CA THR A 155 -5.32 -3.57 11.58
C THR A 155 -4.64 -3.05 10.31
N ALA A 156 -4.18 -3.93 9.42
CA ALA A 156 -3.49 -3.54 8.19
C ALA A 156 -4.45 -3.13 7.08
N CYS A 157 -5.52 -3.92 6.89
CA CYS A 157 -6.52 -3.69 5.86
C CYS A 157 -7.19 -2.33 6.09
N ILE A 158 -7.60 -2.06 7.34
CA ILE A 158 -8.20 -0.77 7.74
C ILE A 158 -7.25 0.42 7.67
N SER A 159 -5.95 0.20 7.46
CA SER A 159 -4.95 1.25 7.23
C SER A 159 -4.82 1.61 5.74
N VAL A 160 -5.26 0.72 4.84
CA VAL A 160 -5.21 0.92 3.39
C VAL A 160 -6.59 1.17 2.80
N LEU A 161 -7.62 0.44 3.25
CA LEU A 161 -8.97 0.44 2.70
C LEU A 161 -9.97 1.19 3.59
N GLU A 162 -10.96 1.81 2.96
CA GLU A 162 -12.11 2.41 3.63
C GLU A 162 -13.07 1.34 4.18
N GLY A 163 -13.85 1.68 5.21
CA GLY A 163 -14.80 0.75 5.84
C GLY A 163 -14.41 0.26 7.23
N SER A 164 -15.32 -0.51 7.83
CA SER A 164 -15.15 -1.18 9.12
C SER A 164 -14.35 -2.48 9.00
N ASP A 165 -13.94 -3.05 10.14
CA ASP A 165 -13.22 -4.33 10.15
C ASP A 165 -14.11 -5.45 9.59
N GLU A 166 -15.39 -5.45 9.98
CA GLU A 166 -16.39 -6.43 9.56
C GLU A 166 -16.68 -6.36 8.06
N GLU A 167 -16.85 -5.15 7.52
CA GLU A 167 -17.10 -4.93 6.09
C GLU A 167 -15.92 -5.41 5.24
N LEU A 168 -14.70 -5.09 5.66
CA LEU A 168 -13.48 -5.49 4.96
C LEU A 168 -13.20 -6.97 5.09
N LYS A 169 -13.49 -7.57 6.25
CA LYS A 169 -13.39 -9.02 6.42
C LYS A 169 -14.34 -9.75 5.48
N LYS A 170 -15.62 -9.35 5.47
CA LYS A 170 -16.62 -9.94 4.57
C LYS A 170 -16.19 -9.80 3.11
N MET A 171 -15.71 -8.62 2.71
CA MET A 171 -15.17 -8.42 1.37
C MET A 171 -14.05 -9.40 1.03
N LEU A 172 -13.06 -9.54 1.91
CA LEU A 172 -11.91 -10.40 1.67
C LEU A 172 -12.33 -11.87 1.61
N GLU A 173 -13.29 -12.30 2.43
CA GLU A 173 -13.89 -13.64 2.40
C GLU A 173 -14.68 -13.87 1.10
N ASP A 174 -15.50 -12.90 0.66
CA ASP A 174 -16.23 -12.98 -0.61
C ASP A 174 -15.26 -13.07 -1.80
N LEU A 175 -14.18 -12.28 -1.77
CA LEU A 175 -13.12 -12.36 -2.76
C LEU A 175 -12.40 -13.71 -2.69
N ALA A 176 -12.13 -14.28 -1.52
CA ALA A 176 -11.40 -15.53 -1.39
C ALA A 176 -12.24 -16.78 -1.71
N TYR A 177 -13.51 -16.80 -1.29
CA TYR A 177 -14.35 -18.00 -1.18
C TYR A 177 -15.79 -17.87 -1.71
N GLY A 178 -16.25 -16.69 -2.13
CA GLY A 178 -17.67 -16.46 -2.47
C GLY A 178 -18.22 -17.41 -3.56
N ASP A 179 -19.48 -17.83 -3.40
CA ASP A 179 -20.18 -18.75 -4.33
C ASP A 179 -20.53 -18.12 -5.69
N ASN A 180 -20.38 -16.81 -5.87
CA ASN A 180 -20.49 -16.10 -7.16
C ASN A 180 -19.21 -16.18 -8.00
N VAL A 181 -18.24 -16.97 -7.57
CA VAL A 181 -16.99 -17.21 -8.29
C VAL A 181 -17.25 -18.32 -9.30
N ASP A 182 -17.62 -17.93 -10.52
CA ASP A 182 -17.81 -18.79 -11.71
C ASP A 182 -16.74 -19.92 -11.73
N SER A 183 -17.07 -21.13 -12.18
CA SER A 183 -16.13 -22.26 -12.24
C SER A 183 -14.84 -21.88 -13.00
N ARG A 184 -14.98 -21.01 -14.00
CA ARG A 184 -13.89 -20.38 -14.75
C ARG A 184 -12.97 -19.50 -13.89
N MET A 185 -13.48 -18.85 -12.84
CA MET A 185 -12.68 -18.08 -11.87
C MET A 185 -11.87 -18.98 -10.93
N ARG A 186 -12.38 -20.16 -10.56
CA ARG A 186 -11.60 -21.14 -9.78
C ARG A 186 -10.44 -21.68 -10.62
N GLU A 187 -10.68 -22.03 -11.88
CA GLU A 187 -9.66 -22.49 -12.82
C GLU A 187 -8.63 -21.40 -13.14
N THR A 188 -9.08 -20.17 -13.43
CA THR A 188 -8.18 -19.03 -13.67
C THR A 188 -7.34 -18.71 -12.45
N ARG A 189 -7.87 -18.87 -11.22
CA ARG A 189 -7.11 -18.73 -9.97
C ARG A 189 -6.08 -19.83 -9.76
N ILE A 190 -6.41 -21.08 -10.11
CA ILE A 190 -5.48 -22.21 -10.04
C ILE A 190 -4.34 -21.99 -11.03
N GLU A 191 -4.68 -21.65 -12.28
CA GLU A 191 -3.73 -21.31 -13.35
C GLU A 191 -2.87 -20.10 -12.98
N TRP A 192 -3.45 -19.11 -12.29
CA TRP A 192 -2.75 -17.94 -11.80
C TRP A 192 -1.83 -18.24 -10.60
N ARG A 193 -2.24 -19.10 -9.65
CA ARG A 193 -1.36 -19.60 -8.59
C ARG A 193 -0.19 -20.40 -9.16
N ARG A 194 -0.44 -21.18 -10.21
CA ARG A 194 0.60 -21.90 -10.98
C ARG A 194 1.59 -20.92 -11.62
N LYS A 195 1.11 -19.93 -12.37
CA LYS A 195 1.93 -18.88 -12.98
C LYS A 195 2.69 -18.01 -11.96
N LYS A 196 2.10 -17.72 -10.79
CA LYS A 196 2.75 -17.00 -9.68
C LYS A 196 3.91 -17.80 -9.08
N THR A 197 3.77 -19.12 -9.01
CA THR A 197 4.83 -20.03 -8.57
C THR A 197 5.96 -20.09 -9.60
N GLU A 198 5.62 -20.11 -10.89
CA GLU A 198 6.58 -20.12 -11.99
C GLU A 198 7.36 -18.81 -12.11
N ALA A 199 6.68 -17.66 -12.02
CA ALA A 199 7.31 -16.34 -12.04
C ALA A 199 8.22 -16.10 -10.83
N ARG A 200 7.86 -16.63 -9.64
CA ARG A 200 8.74 -16.60 -8.45
C ARG A 200 9.99 -17.45 -8.64
N LYS A 201 9.89 -18.63 -9.26
CA LYS A 201 11.05 -19.47 -9.59
C LYS A 201 11.95 -18.80 -10.63
N ALA A 202 11.37 -18.26 -11.70
CA ALA A 202 12.11 -17.56 -12.74
C ALA A 202 12.88 -16.33 -12.22
N ASN A 203 12.36 -15.62 -11.21
CA ASN A 203 13.07 -14.50 -10.58
C ASN A 203 14.12 -14.95 -9.54
N ALA A 204 14.07 -16.18 -9.04
CA ALA A 204 15.05 -16.73 -8.11
C ALA A 204 16.25 -17.37 -8.83
N ASP A 205 16.07 -17.85 -10.05
CA ASP A 205 17.13 -18.49 -10.86
C ASP A 205 18.03 -17.48 -11.61
N TYR A 206 17.75 -16.17 -11.52
CA TYR A 206 18.50 -15.07 -12.16
C TYR A 206 19.14 -14.09 -11.14
N GLY A 207 19.18 -14.43 -9.85
CA GLY A 207 19.86 -13.67 -8.80
C GLY A 207 21.00 -14.46 -8.17
#